data_AF-A0A9P4TVI5-F1
#
_entry.id   AF-A0A9P4TVI5-F1
#
_cell.length_a   1.000
_cell.length_b   1.000
_cell.length_c   1.000
_cell.angle_alpha   90.00
_cell.angle_beta   90.00
_cell.angle_gamma   90.00
#
_symmetry.space_group_name_H-M   'P 1'
#
loop_
_entity.id
_entity.type
_entity.pdbx_description
1 polymer ?
#
loop_
_entity_poly.entity_id
_entity_poly.type
_entity_poly.pdbx_seq_one_letter_code
_entity_poly.pdbx_strand_id
1 'polypeptide(L)'
;RLGSSKWFTRGWTLQELIAPSVLEFYLMEWKLLGTKSDLSSELENKYYFFKNPISFEKASVAEKMSWVASRITTRSEDMAYCLLGLFDVNMLLLYGEGSKAFLRLQQELLKVSNDQSLFSW
;
A
#
# COMPACT_ATOMS: atom_id res chain seq x y z
N ARG A 1 -1.09 -10.19 -18.46
CA ARG A 1 -2.15 -9.34 -17.86
C ARG A 1 -1.62 -8.79 -16.56
N LEU A 2 -1.73 -7.49 -16.29
CA LEU A 2 -1.16 -6.89 -15.07
C LEU A 2 -1.78 -7.46 -13.80
N GLY A 3 -3.10 -7.74 -13.81
CA GLY A 3 -3.84 -8.21 -12.64
C GLY A 3 -3.28 -9.47 -11.96
N SER A 4 -2.60 -10.35 -12.71
CA SER A 4 -1.98 -11.59 -12.20
C SER A 4 -0.50 -11.45 -11.85
N SER A 5 0.11 -10.28 -12.03
CA SER A 5 1.51 -10.06 -11.68
C SER A 5 1.70 -10.08 -10.17
N LYS A 6 2.75 -10.79 -9.72
CA LYS A 6 3.18 -10.80 -8.31
C LYS A 6 3.55 -9.40 -7.79
N TRP A 7 3.86 -8.45 -8.68
CA TRP A 7 4.14 -7.08 -8.27
C TRP A 7 2.95 -6.49 -7.50
N PHE A 8 1.72 -6.64 -7.99
CA PHE A 8 0.52 -6.10 -7.31
C PHE A 8 0.12 -6.80 -6.01
N THR A 9 0.82 -7.87 -5.61
CA THR A 9 0.59 -8.53 -4.32
C THR A 9 1.74 -8.31 -3.35
N ARG A 10 2.85 -7.66 -3.74
CA ARG A 10 3.95 -7.36 -2.81
C ARG A 10 3.63 -6.13 -1.96
N GLY A 11 3.94 -6.17 -0.67
CA GLY A 11 3.72 -5.07 0.27
C GLY A 11 4.20 -3.70 -0.23
N TRP A 12 5.52 -3.52 -0.40
CA TRP A 12 6.11 -2.21 -0.71
C TRP A 12 5.66 -1.57 -2.02
N THR A 13 5.32 -2.39 -3.00
CA THR A 13 4.96 -1.91 -4.33
C THR A 13 3.66 -1.11 -4.36
N LEU A 14 2.87 -1.06 -3.28
CA LEU A 14 1.79 -0.08 -3.19
C LEU A 14 2.34 1.35 -3.15
N GLN A 15 3.38 1.60 -2.35
CA GLN A 15 3.98 2.93 -2.27
C GLN A 15 4.59 3.33 -3.61
N GLU A 16 5.26 2.39 -4.27
CA GLU A 16 5.77 2.55 -5.64
C GLU A 16 4.65 2.86 -6.66
N LEU A 17 3.44 2.34 -6.45
CA LEU A 17 2.29 2.60 -7.32
C LEU A 17 1.67 3.99 -7.11
N ILE A 18 1.56 4.43 -5.86
CA ILE A 18 0.84 5.66 -5.49
C ILE A 18 1.72 6.91 -5.53
N ALA A 19 3.00 6.81 -5.16
CA ALA A 19 3.87 7.97 -4.96
C ALA A 19 4.21 8.73 -6.26
N PRO A 20 4.63 8.07 -7.36
CA PRO A 20 5.00 8.79 -8.56
C PRO A 20 3.79 9.22 -9.40
N SER A 21 3.86 10.41 -9.99
CA SER A 21 2.87 10.89 -10.96
C SER A 21 2.89 10.04 -12.25
N VAL A 22 4.09 9.70 -12.72
CA VAL A 22 4.34 8.88 -13.91
C VAL A 22 5.02 7.59 -13.48
N LEU A 23 4.45 6.45 -13.85
CA LEU A 23 5.02 5.12 -13.62
C LEU A 23 4.89 4.32 -14.91
N GLU A 24 5.98 3.70 -15.34
CA GLU A 24 6.03 2.85 -16.52
C GLU A 24 6.17 1.38 -16.10
N PHE A 25 5.37 0.51 -16.71
CA PHE A 25 5.39 -0.92 -16.45
C PHE A 25 6.11 -1.63 -17.58
N TYR A 26 6.99 -2.57 -17.24
CA TYR A 26 7.75 -3.36 -18.20
C TYR A 26 7.53 -4.86 -17.97
N LEU A 27 7.57 -5.64 -19.06
CA LEU A 27 7.70 -7.10 -19.00
C LEU A 27 9.14 -7.51 -18.67
N MET A 28 9.33 -8.80 -18.38
CA MET A 28 10.66 -9.36 -18.07
C MET A 28 11.65 -9.17 -19.21
N GLU A 29 11.17 -9.08 -20.44
CA GLU A 29 11.98 -8.85 -21.65
C GLU A 29 12.27 -7.36 -21.89
N TRP A 30 12.09 -6.50 -20.89
CA TRP A 30 12.25 -5.04 -20.99
C TRP A 30 11.33 -4.38 -22.03
N LYS A 31 10.21 -5.03 -22.34
CA LYS A 31 9.17 -4.46 -23.23
C LYS A 31 8.21 -3.59 -22.42
N LEU A 32 8.06 -2.33 -22.83
CA LEU A 32 7.08 -1.41 -22.26
C LEU A 32 5.66 -1.98 -22.41
N LEU A 33 4.94 -2.09 -21.30
CA LEU A 33 3.52 -2.43 -21.25
C LEU A 33 2.63 -1.18 -21.36
N GLY A 34 3.10 -0.08 -20.79
CA GLY A 34 2.37 1.18 -20.72
C GLY A 34 2.63 1.90 -19.40
N THR A 35 2.00 3.06 -19.28
CA THR A 35 2.06 3.92 -18.11
C THR A 35 0.92 3.63 -17.12
N LYS A 36 1.00 4.22 -15.92
CA LYS A 36 -0.11 4.25 -14.95
C LYS A 36 -1.41 4.77 -15.56
N SER A 37 -1.33 5.78 -16.43
CA SER A 37 -2.48 6.32 -17.16
C SER A 37 -3.01 5.36 -18.22
N ASP A 38 -2.14 4.71 -18.97
CA ASP A 38 -2.57 3.75 -20.01
C ASP A 38 -3.31 2.54 -19.41
N LEU A 39 -3.03 2.24 -18.14
CA LEU A 39 -3.53 1.07 -17.43
C LEU A 39 -4.59 1.42 -16.38
N SER A 40 -5.11 2.65 -16.37
CA SER A 40 -6.02 3.14 -15.33
C SER A 40 -7.24 2.22 -15.16
N SER A 41 -7.89 1.80 -16.26
CA SER A 41 -9.05 0.91 -16.23
C SER A 41 -8.79 -0.44 -15.55
N GLU A 42 -7.58 -1.01 -15.71
CA GLU A 42 -7.19 -2.24 -15.02
C GLU A 42 -6.91 -1.99 -13.53
N LEU A 43 -6.29 -0.85 -13.22
CA LEU A 43 -5.93 -0.45 -11.86
C LEU A 43 -7.17 -0.07 -11.02
N GLU A 44 -8.14 0.61 -11.62
CA GLU A 44 -9.43 0.98 -11.04
C GLU A 44 -10.24 -0.21 -10.54
N ASN A 45 -10.18 -1.33 -11.26
CA ASN A 45 -10.86 -2.56 -10.84
C ASN A 45 -10.19 -3.21 -9.62
N LYS A 46 -8.91 -2.92 -9.39
CA LYS A 46 -8.14 -3.52 -8.29
C LYS A 46 -8.05 -2.63 -7.06
N TYR A 47 -7.93 -1.31 -7.27
CA TYR A 47 -7.84 -0.35 -6.18
C TYR A 47 -8.88 0.75 -6.39
N TYR A 48 -9.84 0.81 -5.47
CA TYR A 48 -10.94 1.76 -5.51
C TYR A 48 -10.48 3.23 -5.55
N PHE A 49 -9.30 3.55 -4.99
CA PHE A 49 -8.76 4.92 -5.01
C PHE A 49 -8.48 5.45 -6.43
N PHE A 50 -8.28 4.59 -7.44
CA PHE A 50 -8.16 5.07 -8.82
C PHE A 50 -9.53 5.48 -9.40
N LYS A 51 -10.63 4.88 -8.96
CA LYS A 51 -12.00 5.26 -9.38
C LYS A 51 -12.49 6.53 -8.73
N ASN A 52 -12.12 6.72 -7.46
CA ASN A 52 -12.47 7.89 -6.69
C ASN A 52 -11.19 8.46 -6.07
N PRO A 53 -10.45 9.29 -6.82
CA PRO A 53 -9.17 9.84 -6.39
C PRO A 53 -9.43 10.90 -5.30
N ILE A 54 -9.62 10.44 -4.07
CA ILE A 54 -9.45 11.26 -2.89
C ILE A 54 -7.95 11.52 -2.77
N SER A 55 -7.55 12.77 -2.51
CA SER A 55 -6.14 13.08 -2.26
C SER A 55 -5.62 12.21 -1.12
N PHE A 56 -4.42 11.66 -1.27
CA PHE A 56 -3.78 10.81 -0.26
C PHE A 56 -3.84 11.39 1.17
N GLU A 57 -3.73 12.70 1.30
CA GLU A 57 -3.81 13.44 2.58
C GLU A 57 -5.20 13.42 3.23
N LYS A 58 -6.26 13.27 2.44
CA LYS A 58 -7.66 13.26 2.89
C LYS A 58 -8.20 11.85 3.12
N ALA A 59 -7.51 10.82 2.61
CA ALA A 59 -7.90 9.45 2.82
C ALA A 59 -7.74 9.08 4.29
N SER A 60 -8.80 8.50 4.86
CA SER A 60 -8.82 7.96 6.20
C SER A 60 -7.85 6.81 6.37
N VAL A 61 -7.56 6.46 7.62
CA VAL A 61 -6.74 5.30 7.97
C VAL A 61 -7.35 4.02 7.40
N ALA A 62 -8.67 3.84 7.53
CA ALA A 62 -9.34 2.67 6.97
C ALA A 62 -9.23 2.59 5.45
N GLU A 63 -9.37 3.71 4.74
CA GLU A 63 -9.20 3.73 3.28
C GLU A 63 -7.78 3.32 2.89
N LYS A 64 -6.77 3.90 3.54
CA LYS A 64 -5.36 3.53 3.31
C LYS A 64 -5.10 2.05 3.62
N MET A 65 -5.67 1.52 4.70
CA MET A 65 -5.60 0.09 5.05
C MET A 65 -6.29 -0.80 3.99
N SER A 66 -7.41 -0.36 3.42
CA SER A 66 -8.10 -1.11 2.36
C SER A 66 -7.22 -1.31 1.11
N TRP A 67 -6.32 -0.37 0.82
CA TRP A 67 -5.41 -0.46 -0.34
C TRP A 67 -4.34 -1.53 -0.17
N VAL A 68 -4.06 -1.92 1.08
CA VAL A 68 -3.04 -2.91 1.42
C VAL A 68 -3.61 -4.28 1.77
N ALA A 69 -4.94 -4.41 1.90
CA ALA A 69 -5.61 -5.64 2.31
C ALA A 69 -5.31 -6.86 1.42
N SER A 70 -5.01 -6.65 0.13
CA SER A 70 -4.65 -7.72 -0.82
C SER A 70 -3.14 -7.96 -0.96
N ARG A 71 -2.30 -7.24 -0.19
CA ARG A 71 -0.85 -7.36 -0.24
C ARG A 71 -0.39 -8.50 0.67
N ILE A 72 0.77 -9.04 0.33
CA ILE A 72 1.42 -10.18 0.97
C ILE A 72 2.89 -9.83 1.13
N THR A 73 3.43 -10.20 2.29
CA THR A 73 4.84 -10.06 2.62
C THR A 73 5.43 -11.42 2.95
N THR A 74 6.75 -11.58 2.73
CA THR A 74 7.43 -12.84 3.04
C THR A 74 7.57 -13.04 4.54
N ARG A 75 7.87 -11.96 5.28
CA ARG A 75 7.86 -11.95 6.74
C ARG A 75 6.59 -11.28 7.23
N SER A 76 6.00 -11.80 8.30
CA SER A 76 4.77 -11.24 8.87
C SER A 76 4.92 -9.79 9.32
N GLU A 77 6.07 -9.44 9.91
CA GLU A 77 6.38 -8.10 10.40
C GLU A 77 6.53 -7.07 9.28
N ASP A 78 6.96 -7.50 8.08
CA ASP A 78 7.05 -6.64 6.91
C ASP A 78 5.67 -6.11 6.50
N MET A 79 4.56 -6.74 6.89
CA MET A 79 3.22 -6.19 6.65
C MET A 79 3.04 -4.86 7.39
N ALA A 80 3.57 -4.73 8.60
CA ALA A 80 3.50 -3.49 9.35
C ALA A 80 4.51 -2.47 8.82
N TYR A 81 5.75 -2.94 8.58
CA TYR A 81 6.78 -2.07 8.05
C TYR A 81 6.37 -1.52 6.71
N CYS A 82 5.67 -2.33 5.88
CA CYS A 82 5.27 -1.94 4.53
C CYS A 82 4.42 -0.66 4.43
N LEU A 83 3.92 -0.19 5.58
CA LEU A 83 2.95 0.86 5.75
C LEU A 83 3.53 2.13 6.40
N LEU A 84 4.78 2.10 6.88
CA LEU A 84 5.36 3.24 7.61
C LEU A 84 5.32 4.52 6.80
N GLY A 85 5.78 4.47 5.54
CA GLY A 85 5.69 5.61 4.62
C GLY A 85 4.26 5.98 4.21
N LEU A 86 3.32 5.01 4.20
CA LEU A 86 1.91 5.27 3.89
C LEU A 86 1.20 6.08 4.99
N PHE A 87 1.67 5.94 6.22
CA PHE A 87 1.08 6.59 7.38
C PHE A 87 1.95 7.67 8.01
N ASP A 88 3.14 7.92 7.44
CA ASP A 88 4.12 8.87 7.97
C ASP A 88 4.45 8.63 9.46
N VAL A 89 4.70 7.36 9.80
CA VAL A 89 5.07 6.94 11.16
C VAL A 89 6.44 6.29 11.17
N ASN A 90 7.14 6.44 12.30
CA ASN A 90 8.46 5.85 12.51
C ASN A 90 8.40 4.87 13.69
N MET A 91 8.94 3.67 13.50
CA MET A 91 9.13 2.67 14.55
C MET A 91 10.36 1.82 14.25
N LEU A 92 11.04 1.34 15.29
CA LEU A 92 12.19 0.44 15.14
C LEU A 92 11.78 -0.89 14.46
N LEU A 93 12.57 -1.29 13.46
CA LEU A 93 12.46 -2.57 12.75
C LEU A 93 13.03 -3.69 13.63
N LEU A 94 12.17 -4.53 14.20
CA LEU A 94 12.52 -5.68 15.01
C LEU A 94 12.17 -6.97 14.27
N TYR A 95 13.11 -7.50 13.49
CA TYR A 95 12.89 -8.78 12.80
C TYR A 95 12.79 -9.95 13.79
N GLY A 96 11.80 -10.81 13.57
CA GLY A 96 11.43 -11.88 14.50
C GLY A 96 10.31 -11.52 15.48
N GLU A 97 9.80 -10.28 15.49
CA GLU A 97 8.65 -9.92 16.33
C GLU A 97 7.30 -10.42 15.78
N GLY A 98 7.27 -10.80 14.51
CA GLY A 98 6.10 -11.35 13.84
C GLY A 98 4.93 -10.37 13.74
N SER A 99 3.72 -10.84 14.03
CA SER A 99 2.50 -10.01 13.99
C SER A 99 2.47 -8.89 15.04
N LYS A 100 3.35 -8.91 16.05
CA LYS A 100 3.49 -7.82 17.03
C LYS A 100 3.90 -6.49 16.38
N ALA A 101 4.60 -6.54 15.25
CA ALA A 101 4.95 -5.36 14.47
C ALA A 101 3.69 -4.58 14.07
N PHE A 102 2.62 -5.27 13.69
CA PHE A 102 1.37 -4.64 13.25
C PHE A 102 0.63 -3.97 14.41
N LEU A 103 0.66 -4.59 15.60
CA LEU A 103 0.13 -3.95 16.81
C LEU A 103 0.90 -2.67 17.15
N ARG A 104 2.23 -2.69 17.02
CA ARG A 104 3.06 -1.49 17.23
C ARG A 104 2.75 -0.40 16.21
N LEU A 105 2.54 -0.77 14.94
CA LEU A 105 2.08 0.19 13.92
C LEU A 105 0.78 0.86 14.36
N GLN A 106 -0.22 0.10 14.82
CA GLN A 106 -1.47 0.67 15.32
C GLN A 106 -1.26 1.60 16.53
N GLN A 107 -0.33 1.25 17.42
CA GLN A 107 0.03 2.11 18.56
C GLN A 107 0.68 3.42 18.11
N GLU A 108 1.56 3.40 17.09
CA GLU A 108 2.12 4.64 16.53
C GLU A 108 1.04 5.47 15.84
N LEU A 109 0.13 4.84 15.09
CA LEU A 109 -1.01 5.52 14.46
C LEU A 109 -1.90 6.24 15.48
N LEU A 110 -2.19 5.61 16.62
CA LEU A 110 -2.99 6.20 17.70
C LEU A 110 -2.33 7.42 18.35
N LYS A 111 -1.00 7.56 18.28
CA LYS A 111 -0.30 8.73 18.83
C LYS A 111 -0.41 9.94 17.91
N VAL A 112 -0.51 9.72 16.61
CA VAL A 112 -0.44 10.78 15.58
C VAL A 112 -1.78 11.08 14.92
N SER A 113 -2.78 10.22 15.10
CA SER A 113 -4.09 10.34 14.45
C SER A 113 -5.24 10.15 15.44
N ASN A 114 -6.26 11.01 15.32
CA ASN A 114 -7.56 10.86 15.98
C ASN A 114 -8.60 10.17 15.09
N ASP A 115 -8.16 9.61 13.96
CA ASP A 115 -9.04 8.92 13.01
C ASP A 115 -9.51 7.57 13.60
N GLN A 116 -10.77 7.55 14.03
CA GLN A 116 -11.41 6.36 14.61
C GLN A 116 -11.59 5.22 13.59
N SER A 117 -11.46 5.49 12.29
CA SER A 117 -11.55 4.46 11.25
C SER A 117 -10.46 3.38 11.36
N LEU A 118 -9.39 3.65 12.13
CA LEU A 118 -8.39 2.65 12.51
C LEU A 118 -8.99 1.38 13.14
N PHE A 119 -10.19 1.46 13.71
CA PHE A 119 -10.88 0.32 14.32
C PHE A 119 -11.94 -0.33 13.41
N SER A 120 -12.12 0.14 12.18
CA SER A 120 -13.23 -0.24 11.30
C SER A 120 -12.84 -0.53 9.85
N TRP A 121 -11.61 -1.02 9.62
CA TRP A 121 -11.05 -1.28 8.29
C TRP A 121 -11.07 -2.75 7.89
#